data_AF-A0A2L1KGT2-F1
#
_entry.id   AF-A0A2L1KGT2-F1
#
_cell.length_a   1.000
_cell.length_b   1.000
_cell.length_c   1.000
_cell.angle_alpha   90.00
_cell.angle_beta   90.00
_cell.angle_gamma   90.00
#
_symmetry.space_group_name_H-M   'P 1'
#
loop_
_entity.id
_entity.type
_entity.pdbx_description
1 polymer ?
#
loop_
_entity_poly.entity_id
_entity_poly.type
_entity_poly.pdbx_seq_one_letter_code
_entity_poly.pdbx_strand_id
1 'polypeptide(L)'
;MKGPVATVELWEKGQCVFSHAVTRALLQAAVDEGCHLLLVGGAGAPVLGKDAMVLLGNLLRRQRSQRGQQPAVQPHTEDRSPYVSLGWLIALFEWACQNSPLAEIRYVHHTEFTLPTPTQPLMRIEQHDSGRYAPRTWENAKSADLTVAFASDYTTRGEQLTLRAAGEVYVAIPVSIEPIEAARRLYRAMSAAKARTLNVAGNGIYTLSKHGWTQESINAWVYQVIGKVHQHWPIEFIRSGGQTGVDVAGLVSAHALGIDCLGLFPKHFLQRGEDNIDVRRTATELEAEIRTWALLLGVEKPSIDE
;
A
#
# COMPACT_ATOMS: atom_id res chain seq x y z
N MET A 1 30.54 2.22 15.51
CA MET A 1 30.26 3.62 15.92
C MET A 1 28.90 3.64 16.62
N LYS A 2 28.85 3.95 17.92
CA LYS A 2 27.64 3.92 18.78
C LYS A 2 27.17 5.35 19.13
N GLY A 3 27.15 6.25 18.15
CA GLY A 3 26.67 7.62 18.35
C GLY A 3 25.24 7.80 17.84
N PRO A 4 24.51 8.84 18.28
CA PRO A 4 23.26 9.23 17.65
C PRO A 4 23.51 9.61 16.18
N VAL A 5 22.62 9.20 15.28
CA VAL A 5 22.77 9.40 13.82
C VAL A 5 21.77 10.41 13.26
N ALA A 6 20.67 10.64 13.98
CA ALA A 6 19.65 11.61 13.65
C ALA A 6 18.97 12.13 14.92
N THR A 7 18.16 13.17 14.75
CA THR A 7 17.25 13.69 15.77
C THR A 7 15.83 13.71 15.23
N VAL A 8 14.88 13.32 16.07
CA VAL A 8 13.44 13.46 15.83
C VAL A 8 12.96 14.72 16.53
N GLU A 9 12.33 15.61 15.78
CA GLU A 9 11.82 16.87 16.30
C GLU A 9 10.31 16.96 16.10
N LEU A 10 9.60 17.48 17.10
CA LEU A 10 8.20 17.88 16.98
C LEU A 10 8.14 19.41 16.93
N TRP A 11 7.48 19.94 15.91
CA TRP A 11 7.33 21.36 15.69
C TRP A 11 5.85 21.74 15.74
N GLU A 12 5.50 22.76 16.52
CA GLU A 12 4.16 23.31 16.58
C GLU A 12 4.20 24.79 16.22
N LYS A 13 3.39 25.20 15.23
CA LYS A 13 3.29 26.62 14.80
C LYS A 13 4.65 27.27 14.53
N GLY A 14 5.58 26.52 13.94
CA GLY A 14 6.92 26.99 13.60
C GLY A 14 7.92 27.02 14.77
N GLN A 15 7.59 26.46 15.93
CA GLN A 15 8.51 26.30 17.06
C GLN A 15 8.78 24.83 17.34
N CYS A 16 10.05 24.46 17.52
CA CYS A 16 10.42 23.12 17.98
C CYS A 16 10.04 22.99 19.45
N VAL A 17 9.05 22.15 19.73
CA VAL A 17 8.56 21.87 21.09
C VAL A 17 9.18 20.62 21.68
N PHE A 18 9.83 19.79 20.85
CA PHE A 18 10.49 18.56 21.27
C PHE A 18 11.61 18.18 20.30
N SER A 19 12.74 17.69 20.80
CA SER A 19 13.90 17.27 19.99
C SER A 19 14.69 16.19 20.72
N HIS A 20 14.85 15.01 20.11
CA HIS A 20 15.56 13.89 20.75
C HIS A 20 16.39 13.06 19.78
N ALA A 21 17.57 12.65 20.24
CA ALA A 21 18.53 11.91 19.45
C ALA A 21 18.13 10.43 19.30
N VAL A 22 18.30 9.86 18.10
CA VAL A 22 17.95 8.48 17.79
C VAL A 22 19.12 7.70 17.19
N THR A 23 19.15 6.40 17.47
CA THR A 23 20.20 5.48 17.02
C THR A 23 19.83 4.82 15.70
N ARG A 24 20.84 4.36 14.96
CA ARG A 24 20.64 3.63 13.69
C ARG A 24 19.77 2.37 13.86
N ALA A 25 19.95 1.63 14.96
CA ALA A 25 19.19 0.41 15.22
C ALA A 25 17.69 0.71 15.42
N LEU A 26 17.38 1.82 16.09
CA LEU A 26 16.00 2.27 16.29
C LEU A 26 15.34 2.70 14.97
N LEU A 27 16.10 3.39 14.11
CA LEU A 27 15.62 3.77 12.77
C LEU A 27 15.35 2.55 11.90
N GLN A 28 16.25 1.57 11.91
CA GLN A 28 16.05 0.34 11.16
C GLN A 28 14.81 -0.41 11.65
N ALA A 29 14.65 -0.55 12.97
CA ALA A 29 13.47 -1.18 13.55
C ALA A 29 12.17 -0.44 13.18
N ALA A 30 12.20 0.90 13.11
CA ALA A 30 11.07 1.69 12.64
C ALA A 30 10.78 1.42 11.15
N VAL A 31 11.79 1.35 10.27
CA VAL A 31 11.60 1.01 8.85
C VAL A 31 11.02 -0.39 8.68
N ASP A 32 11.60 -1.38 9.36
CA ASP A 32 11.22 -2.80 9.28
C ASP A 32 9.77 -3.03 9.74
N GLU A 33 9.27 -2.18 10.65
CA GLU A 33 7.91 -2.23 11.19
C GLU A 33 6.91 -1.36 10.39
N GLY A 34 7.31 -0.89 9.20
CA GLY A 34 6.47 -0.08 8.32
C GLY A 34 6.33 1.39 8.77
N CYS A 35 7.06 1.81 9.81
CA CYS A 35 7.10 3.18 10.30
C CYS A 35 8.04 4.09 9.49
N HIS A 36 8.41 3.73 8.27
CA HIS A 36 9.28 4.54 7.39
C HIS A 36 8.66 5.90 7.02
N LEU A 37 7.32 6.06 7.10
CA LEU A 37 6.64 7.36 7.03
C LEU A 37 7.02 8.32 8.17
N LEU A 38 7.48 7.79 9.33
CA LEU A 38 7.95 8.59 10.46
C LEU A 38 9.29 9.28 10.19
N LEU A 39 9.98 8.93 9.11
CA LEU A 39 11.38 9.28 8.86
C LEU A 39 11.56 10.36 7.78
N VAL A 40 10.46 10.89 7.26
CA VAL A 40 10.46 11.77 6.09
C VAL A 40 10.28 13.22 6.55
N GLY A 41 11.38 13.86 6.93
CA GLY A 41 11.35 15.22 7.47
C GLY A 41 12.63 16.00 7.21
N GLY A 42 13.12 15.97 5.97
CA GLY A 42 14.19 16.83 5.48
C GLY A 42 13.67 17.91 4.53
N ALA A 43 14.52 18.86 4.14
CA ALA A 43 14.18 19.86 3.13
C ALA A 43 13.81 19.16 1.80
N GLY A 44 12.52 19.14 1.46
CA GLY A 44 11.97 18.42 0.30
C GLY A 44 11.11 17.19 0.63
N ALA A 45 10.92 16.84 1.91
CA ALA A 45 9.99 15.80 2.35
C ALA A 45 8.53 16.22 2.15
N PRO A 46 7.63 15.33 1.67
CA PRO A 46 6.20 15.62 1.62
C PRO A 46 5.64 15.87 3.02
N VAL A 47 4.97 17.01 3.18
CA VAL A 47 4.19 17.33 4.38
C VAL A 47 3.03 16.35 4.45
N LEU A 48 2.99 15.51 5.49
CA LEU A 48 1.85 14.63 5.72
C LEU A 48 0.65 15.48 6.11
N GLY A 49 -0.36 15.52 5.22
CA GLY A 49 -1.63 16.18 5.50
C GLY A 49 -2.37 15.54 6.67
N LYS A 50 -3.31 16.28 7.26
CA LYS A 50 -4.11 15.87 8.43
C LYS A 50 -4.73 14.46 8.26
N ASP A 51 -5.20 14.12 7.07
CA ASP A 51 -5.85 12.83 6.81
C ASP A 51 -4.85 11.66 6.83
N ALA A 52 -3.64 11.87 6.32
CA ALA A 52 -2.55 10.89 6.40
C ALA A 52 -2.08 10.70 7.85
N MET A 53 -2.04 11.78 8.63
CA MET A 53 -1.71 11.74 10.07
C MET A 53 -2.76 10.97 10.88
N VAL A 54 -4.05 11.14 10.59
CA VAL A 54 -5.14 10.39 11.26
C VAL A 54 -5.05 8.90 10.95
N LEU A 55 -4.82 8.53 9.68
CA LEU A 55 -4.66 7.14 9.25
C LEU A 55 -3.45 6.48 9.92
N LEU A 56 -2.32 7.16 9.99
CA LEU A 56 -1.11 6.67 10.66
C LEU A 56 -1.30 6.54 12.18
N GLY A 57 -1.99 7.50 12.82
CA GLY A 57 -2.35 7.41 14.24
C GLY A 57 -3.30 6.23 14.54
N ASN A 58 -4.18 5.86 13.62
CA ASN A 58 -5.02 4.67 13.74
C ASN A 58 -4.22 3.37 13.60
N LEU A 59 -3.27 3.33 12.66
CA LEU A 59 -2.37 2.20 12.43
C LEU A 59 -1.55 1.88 13.70
N LEU A 60 -0.93 2.91 14.29
CA LEU A 60 -0.11 2.77 15.48
C LEU A 60 -0.92 2.27 16.69
N ARG A 61 -2.13 2.81 16.89
CA ARG A 61 -3.03 2.36 17.96
C ARG A 61 -3.40 0.87 17.82
N ARG A 62 -3.59 0.38 16.60
CA ARG A 62 -3.86 -1.04 16.32
C ARG A 62 -2.65 -1.92 16.65
N GLN A 63 -1.45 -1.53 16.20
CA GLN A 63 -0.21 -2.25 16.53
C GLN A 63 0.04 -2.32 18.05
N ARG A 64 -0.27 -1.23 18.76
CA ARG A 64 -0.17 -1.17 20.22
C ARG A 64 -1.15 -2.10 20.92
N SER A 65 -2.41 -2.13 20.45
CA SER A 65 -3.44 -3.03 20.97
C SER A 65 -3.03 -4.50 20.82
N GLN A 66 -2.42 -4.87 19.70
CA GLN A 66 -1.89 -6.21 19.46
C GLN A 66 -0.74 -6.58 20.43
N ARG A 67 -0.01 -5.59 20.96
CA ARG A 67 1.09 -5.78 21.93
C ARG A 67 0.66 -5.62 23.40
N GLY A 68 -0.62 -5.38 23.68
CA GLY A 68 -1.12 -5.20 25.05
C GLY A 68 -0.60 -3.94 25.77
N GLN A 69 -0.21 -2.91 25.01
CA GLN A 69 0.39 -1.67 25.54
C GLN A 69 -0.66 -0.56 25.78
N GLN A 70 -0.51 0.21 26.86
CA GLN A 70 -1.47 1.25 27.29
C GLN A 70 -1.45 2.54 26.43
N PRO A 71 -2.55 3.34 26.43
CA PRO A 71 -2.62 4.70 25.90
C PRO A 71 -1.40 5.57 26.20
N ALA A 72 -0.86 6.25 25.19
CA ALA A 72 0.21 7.21 25.37
C ALA A 72 -0.31 8.43 26.15
N VAL A 73 0.20 8.61 27.37
CA VAL A 73 0.18 9.90 28.06
C VAL A 73 1.20 10.82 27.37
N GLN A 74 1.03 12.14 27.46
CA GLN A 74 2.03 13.10 26.96
C GLN A 74 3.42 12.67 27.41
N PRO A 75 4.39 12.46 26.48
CA PRO A 75 5.72 12.05 26.88
C PRO A 75 6.33 13.13 27.78
N HIS A 76 6.71 12.75 29.01
CA HIS A 76 7.33 13.66 29.96
C HIS A 76 8.70 14.10 29.43
N THR A 77 8.94 15.41 29.38
CA THR A 77 10.19 16.04 28.90
C THR A 77 11.41 15.72 29.77
N GLU A 78 11.20 15.13 30.95
CA GLU A 78 12.25 14.83 31.92
C GLU A 78 12.82 13.41 31.82
N ASP A 79 12.30 12.56 30.94
CA ASP A 79 12.81 11.20 30.76
C ASP A 79 14.10 11.23 29.90
N ARG A 80 15.18 11.69 30.52
CA ARG A 80 16.53 11.86 29.93
C ARG A 80 17.26 10.53 29.74
N SER A 81 16.58 9.49 29.27
CA SER A 81 17.26 8.32 28.75
C SER A 81 18.00 8.72 27.46
N PRO A 82 19.30 8.42 27.32
CA PRO A 82 20.05 8.71 26.08
C PRO A 82 19.57 7.88 24.88
N TYR A 83 18.65 6.93 25.11
CA TYR A 83 18.10 6.05 24.10
C TYR A 83 16.57 5.97 24.20
N VAL A 84 15.93 6.31 23.09
CA VAL A 84 14.49 6.21 22.88
C VAL A 84 14.15 4.80 22.38
N SER A 85 13.04 4.22 22.81
CA SER A 85 12.55 2.93 22.31
C SER A 85 11.59 3.12 21.13
N LEU A 86 11.37 2.08 20.32
CA LEU A 86 10.41 2.15 19.21
C LEU A 86 8.99 2.43 19.72
N GLY A 87 8.61 1.82 20.85
CA GLY A 87 7.33 2.08 21.51
C GLY A 87 7.17 3.54 21.95
N TRP A 88 8.26 4.19 22.35
CA TRP A 88 8.25 5.61 22.70
C TRP A 88 8.02 6.50 21.48
N LEU A 89 8.68 6.22 20.34
CA LEU A 89 8.48 6.96 19.08
C LEU A 89 7.04 6.85 18.59
N ILE A 90 6.47 5.65 18.69
CA ILE A 90 5.08 5.38 18.39
C ILE A 90 4.15 6.21 19.29
N ALA A 91 4.42 6.26 20.60
CA ALA A 91 3.64 7.02 21.56
C ALA A 91 3.68 8.54 21.31
N LEU A 92 4.85 9.12 21.01
CA LEU A 92 4.98 10.53 20.65
C LEU A 92 4.11 10.87 19.43
N PHE A 93 4.15 10.00 18.41
CA PHE A 93 3.39 10.20 17.19
C PHE A 93 1.89 10.13 17.43
N GLU A 94 1.42 9.13 18.18
CA GLU A 94 0.01 9.01 18.56
C GLU A 94 -0.49 10.24 19.31
N TRP A 95 0.33 10.78 20.23
CA TRP A 95 0.01 12.00 20.96
C TRP A 95 -0.12 13.19 20.01
N ALA A 96 0.83 13.37 19.09
CA ALA A 96 0.82 14.46 18.11
C ALA A 96 -0.43 14.39 17.21
N CYS A 97 -0.80 13.21 16.70
CA CYS A 97 -2.01 13.01 15.90
C CYS A 97 -3.29 13.39 16.65
N GLN A 98 -3.35 13.12 17.95
CA GLN A 98 -4.55 13.32 18.76
C GLN A 98 -4.69 14.75 19.26
N ASN A 99 -3.58 15.39 19.61
CA ASN A 99 -3.60 16.63 20.40
C ASN A 99 -3.10 17.85 19.61
N SER A 100 -2.40 17.64 18.49
CA SER A 100 -1.77 18.73 17.75
C SER A 100 -1.89 18.54 16.24
N PRO A 101 -3.05 18.84 15.63
CA PRO A 101 -3.30 18.64 14.21
C PRO A 101 -2.48 19.56 13.28
N LEU A 102 -1.67 20.46 13.86
CA LEU A 102 -0.74 21.35 13.17
C LEU A 102 0.73 21.01 13.49
N ALA A 103 0.99 19.89 14.16
CA ALA A 103 2.35 19.48 14.48
C ALA A 103 3.06 18.88 13.26
N GLU A 104 4.27 19.33 13.01
CA GLU A 104 5.20 18.77 12.02
C GLU A 104 6.23 17.91 12.74
N ILE A 105 6.49 16.70 12.25
CA ILE A 105 7.59 15.88 12.74
C ILE A 105 8.74 15.97 11.73
N ARG A 106 9.91 16.41 12.20
CA ARG A 106 11.09 16.60 11.36
C ARG A 106 12.21 15.63 11.73
N TYR A 107 13.00 15.27 10.73
CA TYR A 107 14.15 14.39 10.87
C TYR A 107 15.42 15.16 10.51
N VAL A 108 16.23 15.45 11.53
CA VAL A 108 17.49 16.17 11.35
C VAL A 108 18.63 15.17 11.37
N HIS A 109 19.24 14.94 10.21
CA HIS A 109 20.41 14.07 10.07
C HIS A 109 21.67 14.79 10.55
N HIS A 110 22.47 14.13 11.40
CA HIS A 110 23.74 14.69 11.90
C HIS A 110 24.97 14.23 11.12
N THR A 111 24.80 13.26 10.20
CA THR A 111 25.84 12.73 9.30
C THR A 111 25.19 12.29 7.98
N GLU A 112 25.99 12.05 6.93
CA GLU A 112 25.56 11.47 5.63
C GLU A 112 25.01 10.04 5.82
N PHE A 113 23.85 9.93 6.45
CA PHE A 113 23.12 8.70 6.64
C PHE A 113 22.03 8.63 5.58
N THR A 114 22.25 7.78 4.58
CA THR A 114 21.17 7.27 3.74
C THR A 114 20.44 6.20 4.56
N LEU A 115 19.14 6.39 4.80
CA LEU A 115 18.30 5.29 5.23
C LEU A 115 18.51 4.14 4.24
N PRO A 116 18.71 2.89 4.69
CA PRO A 116 18.56 1.78 3.78
C PRO A 116 17.12 1.83 3.29
N THR A 117 16.95 2.28 2.05
CA THR A 117 15.70 2.14 1.34
C THR A 117 15.43 0.64 1.41
N PRO A 118 14.27 0.18 1.94
CA PRO A 118 13.80 -1.14 1.55
C PRO A 118 13.95 -1.19 0.03
N THR A 119 14.36 -2.30 -0.57
CA THR A 119 14.22 -2.46 -2.02
C THR A 119 12.73 -2.42 -2.32
N GLN A 120 12.21 -1.20 -2.37
CA GLN A 120 10.85 -0.86 -2.69
C GLN A 120 10.69 -1.32 -4.13
N PRO A 121 9.67 -2.14 -4.42
CA PRO A 121 9.46 -2.57 -5.78
C PRO A 121 9.31 -1.35 -6.65
N LEU A 122 9.81 -1.43 -7.88
CA LEU A 122 9.61 -0.39 -8.86
C LEU A 122 8.11 -0.33 -9.18
N MET A 123 7.43 0.65 -8.59
CA MET A 123 6.05 0.99 -8.92
C MET A 123 6.04 2.11 -9.94
N ARG A 124 5.50 1.83 -11.12
CA ARG A 124 5.29 2.84 -12.16
C ARG A 124 3.82 3.19 -12.24
N ILE A 125 3.53 4.49 -12.24
CA ILE A 125 2.18 5.03 -12.45
C ILE A 125 2.21 5.78 -13.77
N GLU A 126 1.64 5.16 -14.80
CA GLU A 126 1.62 5.69 -16.16
C GLU A 126 0.18 5.89 -16.63
N GLN A 127 -0.02 6.72 -17.64
CA GLN A 127 -1.32 6.90 -18.28
C GLN A 127 -1.21 6.54 -19.76
N HIS A 128 -2.27 5.97 -20.29
CA HIS A 128 -2.42 5.78 -21.72
C HIS A 128 -2.81 7.11 -22.39
N ASP A 129 -2.44 7.30 -23.65
CA ASP A 129 -2.84 8.45 -24.47
C ASP A 129 -4.37 8.61 -24.66
N SER A 130 -5.14 7.57 -24.36
CA SER A 130 -6.60 7.54 -24.50
C SER A 130 -7.27 7.65 -23.14
N GLY A 131 -8.27 8.52 -23.03
CA GLY A 131 -9.15 8.58 -21.85
C GLY A 131 -10.17 7.44 -21.80
N ARG A 132 -10.22 6.58 -22.83
CA ARG A 132 -11.14 5.45 -22.88
C ARG A 132 -10.55 4.27 -22.11
N TYR A 133 -11.43 3.49 -21.48
CA TYR A 133 -11.07 2.26 -20.77
C TYR A 133 -10.47 1.17 -21.66
N ALA A 134 -10.91 1.08 -22.91
CA ALA A 134 -10.58 -0.08 -23.73
C ALA A 134 -9.10 -0.21 -24.12
N PRO A 135 -8.41 0.83 -24.60
CA PRO A 135 -7.01 0.73 -25.02
C PRO A 135 -6.07 0.20 -23.94
N ARG A 136 -6.13 0.76 -22.72
CA ARG A 136 -5.31 0.27 -21.59
C ARG A 136 -5.63 -1.16 -21.18
N THR A 137 -6.88 -1.61 -21.33
CA THR A 137 -7.29 -2.98 -21.01
C THR A 137 -6.63 -3.97 -21.96
N TRP A 138 -6.60 -3.64 -23.25
CA TRP A 138 -5.88 -4.43 -24.27
C TRP A 138 -4.38 -4.44 -24.04
N GLU A 139 -3.78 -3.30 -23.73
CA GLU A 139 -2.35 -3.20 -23.49
C GLU A 139 -1.92 -4.03 -22.27
N ASN A 140 -2.63 -3.89 -21.15
CA ASN A 140 -2.32 -4.65 -19.95
C ASN A 140 -2.48 -6.16 -20.16
N ALA A 141 -3.58 -6.59 -20.78
CA ALA A 141 -3.84 -8.02 -21.00
C ALA A 141 -2.82 -8.67 -21.95
N LYS A 142 -2.37 -7.97 -22.99
CA LYS A 142 -1.38 -8.46 -23.95
C LYS A 142 0.06 -8.42 -23.45
N SER A 143 0.34 -7.64 -22.41
CA SER A 143 1.69 -7.42 -21.90
C SER A 143 2.02 -8.27 -20.67
N ALA A 144 1.17 -9.25 -20.34
CA ALA A 144 1.37 -10.21 -19.27
C ALA A 144 1.19 -11.64 -19.78
N ASP A 145 1.89 -12.59 -19.17
CA ASP A 145 1.79 -14.01 -19.52
C ASP A 145 0.42 -14.60 -19.16
N LEU A 146 -0.23 -14.04 -18.13
CA LEU A 146 -1.57 -14.42 -17.70
C LEU A 146 -2.35 -13.18 -17.24
N THR A 147 -3.65 -13.14 -17.55
CA THR A 147 -4.61 -12.21 -16.95
C THR A 147 -5.52 -12.97 -15.99
N VAL A 148 -5.56 -12.52 -14.73
CA VAL A 148 -6.58 -12.93 -13.76
C VAL A 148 -7.69 -11.88 -13.66
N ALA A 149 -8.92 -12.35 -13.65
CA ALA A 149 -10.11 -11.54 -13.45
C ALA A 149 -10.84 -11.93 -12.16
N PHE A 150 -10.67 -11.10 -11.12
CA PHE A 150 -11.39 -11.23 -9.86
C PHE A 150 -12.71 -10.45 -9.93
N ALA A 151 -13.86 -11.12 -9.84
CA ALA A 151 -15.14 -10.43 -9.99
C ALA A 151 -16.26 -11.06 -9.17
N SER A 152 -17.24 -10.23 -8.80
CA SER A 152 -18.56 -10.66 -8.33
C SER A 152 -19.55 -10.79 -9.49
N ASP A 153 -19.36 -10.00 -10.56
CA ASP A 153 -20.21 -9.96 -11.75
C ASP A 153 -19.37 -9.93 -13.04
N TYR A 154 -19.32 -11.08 -13.72
CA TYR A 154 -18.64 -11.25 -15.00
C TYR A 154 -19.44 -10.73 -16.20
N THR A 155 -20.68 -10.29 -16.01
CA THR A 155 -21.53 -9.75 -17.08
C THR A 155 -21.24 -8.28 -17.38
N THR A 156 -20.45 -7.60 -16.53
CA THR A 156 -20.09 -6.20 -16.75
C THR A 156 -19.29 -6.02 -18.04
N ARG A 157 -19.44 -4.84 -18.67
CA ARG A 157 -18.72 -4.51 -19.91
C ARG A 157 -17.19 -4.55 -19.75
N GLY A 158 -16.69 -4.24 -18.56
CA GLY A 158 -15.27 -4.32 -18.22
C GLY A 158 -14.78 -5.76 -18.29
N GLU A 159 -15.44 -6.69 -17.61
CA GLU A 159 -15.04 -8.10 -17.58
C GLU A 159 -15.14 -8.76 -18.96
N GLN A 160 -16.20 -8.47 -19.72
CA GLN A 160 -16.34 -8.95 -21.10
C GLN A 160 -15.25 -8.40 -22.03
N LEU A 161 -14.75 -7.19 -21.77
CA LEU A 161 -13.62 -6.64 -22.50
C LEU A 161 -12.32 -7.32 -22.10
N THR A 162 -12.06 -7.48 -20.80
CA THR A 162 -10.87 -8.15 -20.28
C THR A 162 -10.74 -9.57 -20.80
N LEU A 163 -11.83 -10.35 -20.78
CA LEU A 163 -11.88 -11.70 -21.35
C LEU A 163 -11.50 -11.71 -22.83
N ARG A 164 -12.08 -10.80 -23.62
CA ARG A 164 -11.75 -10.68 -25.06
C ARG A 164 -10.31 -10.24 -25.30
N ALA A 165 -9.78 -9.39 -24.44
CA ALA A 165 -8.42 -8.87 -24.54
C ALA A 165 -7.36 -9.91 -24.21
N ALA A 166 -7.61 -10.73 -23.18
CA ALA A 166 -6.70 -11.76 -22.71
C ALA A 166 -6.78 -13.06 -23.53
N GLY A 167 -7.96 -13.42 -24.07
CA GLY A 167 -8.12 -14.62 -24.88
C GLY A 167 -7.79 -15.89 -24.11
N GLU A 168 -6.87 -16.71 -24.63
CA GLU A 168 -6.49 -18.00 -24.05
C GLU A 168 -5.72 -17.89 -22.73
N VAL A 169 -5.08 -16.73 -22.47
CA VAL A 169 -4.31 -16.48 -21.24
C VAL A 169 -5.15 -15.79 -20.17
N TYR A 170 -6.38 -16.27 -19.97
CA TYR A 170 -7.36 -15.72 -19.05
C TYR A 170 -7.79 -16.72 -17.99
N VAL A 171 -7.85 -16.28 -16.73
CA VAL A 171 -8.48 -17.04 -15.64
C VAL A 171 -9.48 -16.18 -14.88
N ALA A 172 -10.75 -16.62 -14.85
CA ALA A 172 -11.79 -16.04 -14.01
C ALA A 172 -11.81 -16.69 -12.63
N ILE A 173 -11.73 -15.89 -11.58
CA ILE A 173 -11.79 -16.34 -10.19
C ILE A 173 -12.79 -15.48 -9.41
N PRO A 174 -13.96 -16.01 -9.01
CA PRO A 174 -14.96 -15.20 -8.32
C PRO A 174 -14.43 -14.73 -6.96
N VAL A 175 -14.74 -13.50 -6.55
CA VAL A 175 -14.30 -13.00 -5.23
C VAL A 175 -15.10 -13.62 -4.08
N SER A 176 -16.20 -14.31 -4.37
CA SER A 176 -17.07 -14.96 -3.38
C SER A 176 -16.52 -16.27 -2.81
N ILE A 177 -15.39 -16.78 -3.32
CA ILE A 177 -14.74 -17.97 -2.78
C ILE A 177 -13.62 -17.60 -1.83
N GLU A 178 -13.26 -18.54 -0.96
CA GLU A 178 -12.18 -18.35 0.00
C GLU A 178 -10.83 -18.05 -0.68
N PRO A 179 -10.02 -17.12 -0.13
CA PRO A 179 -8.73 -16.71 -0.68
C PRO A 179 -7.80 -17.89 -1.00
N ILE A 180 -7.75 -18.91 -0.13
CA ILE A 180 -6.90 -20.08 -0.35
C ILE A 180 -7.35 -20.92 -1.56
N GLU A 181 -8.65 -21.00 -1.82
CA GLU A 181 -9.19 -21.70 -2.97
C GLU A 181 -8.97 -20.89 -4.26
N ALA A 182 -9.16 -19.57 -4.20
CA ALA A 182 -8.78 -18.66 -5.27
C ALA A 182 -7.27 -18.76 -5.59
N ALA A 183 -6.40 -18.81 -4.58
CA ALA A 183 -4.96 -18.96 -4.75
C ALA A 183 -4.59 -20.27 -5.44
N ARG A 184 -5.24 -21.39 -5.08
CA ARG A 184 -5.02 -22.68 -5.77
C ARG A 184 -5.40 -22.62 -7.25
N ARG A 185 -6.51 -21.95 -7.58
CA ARG A 185 -6.94 -21.77 -8.97
C ARG A 185 -5.95 -20.91 -9.75
N LEU A 186 -5.53 -19.79 -9.18
CA LEU A 186 -4.55 -18.90 -9.80
C LEU A 186 -3.19 -19.61 -9.97
N TYR A 187 -2.70 -20.29 -8.94
CA TYR A 187 -1.46 -21.08 -9.01
C TYR A 187 -1.48 -22.10 -10.14
N ARG A 188 -2.57 -22.87 -10.29
CA ARG A 188 -2.70 -23.85 -11.38
C ARG A 188 -2.65 -23.19 -12.76
N ALA A 189 -3.35 -22.07 -12.93
CA ALA A 189 -3.34 -21.32 -14.18
C ALA A 189 -1.95 -20.75 -14.50
N MET A 190 -1.29 -20.11 -13.52
CA MET A 190 0.07 -19.57 -13.68
C MET A 190 1.09 -20.66 -13.99
N SER A 191 1.05 -21.77 -13.26
CA SER A 191 1.96 -22.90 -13.47
C SER A 191 1.77 -23.55 -14.84
N ALA A 192 0.51 -23.77 -15.26
CA ALA A 192 0.21 -24.34 -16.58
C ALA A 192 0.68 -23.44 -17.73
N ALA A 193 0.52 -22.12 -17.58
CA ALA A 193 1.00 -21.13 -18.55
C ALA A 193 2.51 -20.85 -18.44
N LYS A 194 3.20 -21.38 -17.41
CA LYS A 194 4.57 -21.00 -17.02
C LYS A 194 4.74 -19.48 -16.85
N ALA A 195 3.66 -18.80 -16.45
CA ALA A 195 3.57 -17.35 -16.38
C ALA A 195 4.44 -16.79 -15.25
N ARG A 196 5.21 -15.73 -15.51
CA ARG A 196 5.95 -14.98 -14.48
C ARG A 196 5.43 -13.57 -14.30
N THR A 197 4.71 -13.07 -15.29
CA THR A 197 4.05 -11.76 -15.27
C THR A 197 2.53 -11.92 -15.21
N LEU A 198 1.87 -11.10 -14.40
CA LEU A 198 0.44 -11.20 -14.14
C LEU A 198 -0.25 -9.86 -14.38
N ASN A 199 -1.28 -9.85 -15.22
CA ASN A 199 -2.24 -8.75 -15.27
C ASN A 199 -3.38 -9.04 -14.28
N VAL A 200 -3.57 -8.16 -13.32
CA VAL A 200 -4.66 -8.23 -12.34
C VAL A 200 -5.76 -7.27 -12.78
N ALA A 201 -6.91 -7.83 -13.12
CA ALA A 201 -8.09 -7.10 -13.53
C ALA A 201 -9.31 -7.60 -12.74
N GLY A 202 -10.40 -6.83 -12.79
CA GLY A 202 -11.65 -7.25 -12.19
C GLY A 202 -12.68 -6.15 -12.08
N ASN A 203 -13.75 -6.44 -11.33
CA ASN A 203 -14.80 -5.46 -11.08
C ASN A 203 -14.26 -4.21 -10.37
N GLY A 204 -14.70 -3.04 -10.85
CA GLY A 204 -14.47 -1.77 -10.17
C GLY A 204 -15.31 -1.64 -8.90
N ILE A 205 -14.94 -0.70 -8.01
CA ILE A 205 -15.56 -0.60 -6.68
C ILE A 205 -17.08 -0.35 -6.73
N TYR A 206 -17.56 0.42 -7.71
CA TYR A 206 -18.99 0.68 -7.92
C TYR A 206 -19.83 -0.56 -8.24
N THR A 207 -19.19 -1.66 -8.68
CA THR A 207 -19.84 -2.96 -8.84
C THR A 207 -19.69 -3.78 -7.57
N LEU A 208 -18.47 -3.87 -7.06
CA LEU A 208 -18.12 -4.62 -5.85
C LEU A 208 -18.92 -4.18 -4.60
N SER A 209 -19.16 -2.89 -4.42
CA SER A 209 -19.92 -2.35 -3.29
C SER A 209 -21.37 -2.84 -3.25
N LYS A 210 -21.99 -3.08 -4.42
CA LYS A 210 -23.32 -3.69 -4.53
C LYS A 210 -23.34 -5.16 -4.08
N HIS A 211 -22.17 -5.79 -4.02
CA HIS A 211 -21.96 -7.14 -3.53
C HIS A 211 -21.30 -7.16 -2.15
N GLY A 212 -21.32 -6.04 -1.41
CA GLY A 212 -20.87 -5.96 -0.02
C GLY A 212 -19.36 -5.78 0.17
N TRP A 213 -18.61 -5.51 -0.89
CA TRP A 213 -17.17 -5.30 -0.82
C TRP A 213 -16.81 -3.82 -0.68
N THR A 214 -15.93 -3.51 0.26
CA THR A 214 -15.24 -2.22 0.36
C THR A 214 -13.86 -2.32 -0.29
N GLN A 215 -13.24 -1.17 -0.62
CA GLN A 215 -11.87 -1.15 -1.14
C GLN A 215 -10.88 -1.83 -0.18
N GLU A 216 -11.03 -1.63 1.14
CA GLU A 216 -10.21 -2.28 2.17
C GLU A 216 -10.35 -3.81 2.11
N SER A 217 -11.58 -4.32 2.11
CA SER A 217 -11.83 -5.77 2.12
C SER A 217 -11.36 -6.47 0.84
N ILE A 218 -11.53 -5.84 -0.34
CA ILE A 218 -11.05 -6.44 -1.60
C ILE A 218 -9.53 -6.35 -1.72
N ASN A 219 -8.89 -5.30 -1.19
CA ASN A 219 -7.43 -5.21 -1.10
C ASN A 219 -6.87 -6.38 -0.29
N ALA A 220 -7.46 -6.65 0.89
CA ALA A 220 -7.04 -7.75 1.75
C ALA A 220 -7.23 -9.12 1.09
N TRP A 221 -8.39 -9.35 0.48
CA TRP A 221 -8.68 -10.61 -0.21
C TRP A 221 -7.71 -10.86 -1.36
N VAL A 222 -7.48 -9.88 -2.24
CA VAL A 222 -6.56 -10.01 -3.38
C VAL A 222 -5.11 -10.21 -2.89
N TYR A 223 -4.70 -9.51 -1.83
CA TYR A 223 -3.38 -9.68 -1.23
C TYR A 223 -3.16 -11.12 -0.72
N GLN A 224 -4.14 -11.69 -0.02
CA GLN A 224 -4.05 -13.07 0.47
C GLN A 224 -3.92 -14.07 -0.68
N VAL A 225 -4.67 -13.87 -1.78
CA VAL A 225 -4.60 -14.70 -2.98
C VAL A 225 -3.23 -14.60 -3.65
N ILE A 226 -2.80 -13.39 -4.00
CA ILE A 226 -1.53 -13.15 -4.72
C ILE A 226 -0.34 -13.54 -3.85
N GLY A 227 -0.37 -13.22 -2.55
CA GLY A 227 0.69 -13.54 -1.60
C GLY A 227 0.90 -15.05 -1.50
N LYS A 228 -0.18 -15.83 -1.39
CA LYS A 228 -0.07 -17.29 -1.33
C LYS A 228 0.45 -17.89 -2.64
N VAL A 229 0.06 -17.34 -3.79
CA VAL A 229 0.62 -17.78 -5.08
C VAL A 229 2.10 -17.43 -5.19
N HIS A 230 2.48 -16.18 -4.88
CA HIS A 230 3.86 -15.69 -4.97
C HIS A 230 4.83 -16.49 -4.10
N GLN A 231 4.40 -16.97 -2.92
CA GLN A 231 5.17 -17.88 -2.06
C GLN A 231 5.58 -19.19 -2.74
N HIS A 232 4.75 -19.74 -3.63
CA HIS A 232 4.96 -21.05 -4.26
C HIS A 232 5.32 -20.96 -5.75
N TRP A 233 5.01 -19.84 -6.39
CA TRP A 233 5.30 -19.54 -7.78
C TRP A 233 5.65 -18.05 -7.89
N PRO A 234 6.93 -17.68 -7.74
CA PRO A 234 7.35 -16.29 -7.72
C PRO A 234 6.89 -15.56 -8.98
N ILE A 235 6.15 -14.47 -8.73
CA ILE A 235 5.67 -13.51 -9.72
C ILE A 235 6.71 -12.40 -9.83
N GLU A 236 7.17 -12.12 -11.03
CA GLU A 236 8.23 -11.15 -11.30
C GLU A 236 7.69 -9.75 -11.54
N PHE A 237 6.48 -9.64 -12.10
CA PHE A 237 5.89 -8.35 -12.44
C PHE A 237 4.35 -8.38 -12.43
N ILE A 238 3.73 -7.33 -11.89
CA ILE A 238 2.26 -7.17 -11.90
C ILE A 238 1.86 -5.93 -12.71
N ARG A 239 0.86 -6.09 -13.58
CA ARG A 239 0.21 -5.01 -14.31
C ARG A 239 -1.24 -4.88 -13.87
N SER A 240 -1.77 -3.66 -13.87
CA SER A 240 -3.18 -3.41 -13.57
C SER A 240 -3.68 -2.12 -14.21
N GLY A 241 -5.00 -2.01 -14.39
CA GLY A 241 -5.66 -0.83 -14.93
C GLY A 241 -5.77 0.38 -13.99
N GLY A 242 -5.37 0.23 -12.72
CA GLY A 242 -5.32 1.30 -11.72
C GLY A 242 -6.67 1.85 -11.24
N GLN A 243 -7.81 1.37 -11.74
CA GLN A 243 -9.12 1.78 -11.22
C GLN A 243 -9.31 1.33 -9.78
N THR A 244 -10.26 1.95 -9.08
CA THR A 244 -10.77 1.39 -7.82
C THR A 244 -11.28 -0.04 -8.00
N GLY A 245 -11.46 -0.75 -6.89
CA GLY A 245 -11.81 -2.17 -6.86
C GLY A 245 -10.57 -3.04 -7.05
N VAL A 246 -10.69 -4.08 -7.87
CA VAL A 246 -9.63 -5.08 -8.05
C VAL A 246 -8.36 -4.51 -8.69
N ASP A 247 -8.49 -3.53 -9.57
CA ASP A 247 -7.35 -2.93 -10.24
C ASP A 247 -6.36 -2.31 -9.21
N VAL A 248 -6.84 -1.45 -8.30
CA VAL A 248 -6.05 -0.91 -7.16
C VAL A 248 -5.58 -2.04 -6.25
N ALA A 249 -6.44 -3.02 -5.94
CA ALA A 249 -6.07 -4.15 -5.08
C ALA A 249 -4.87 -4.94 -5.62
N GLY A 250 -4.76 -5.09 -6.94
CA GLY A 250 -3.60 -5.71 -7.61
C GLY A 250 -2.30 -4.92 -7.41
N LEU A 251 -2.34 -3.59 -7.58
CA LEU A 251 -1.17 -2.72 -7.38
C LEU A 251 -0.74 -2.66 -5.92
N VAL A 252 -1.73 -2.59 -5.02
CA VAL A 252 -1.53 -2.63 -3.56
C VAL A 252 -0.86 -3.95 -3.14
N SER A 253 -1.35 -5.07 -3.66
CA SER A 253 -0.78 -6.40 -3.38
C SER A 253 0.65 -6.52 -3.90
N ALA A 254 0.92 -6.06 -5.12
CA ALA A 254 2.25 -6.07 -5.70
C ALA A 254 3.23 -5.27 -4.84
N HIS A 255 2.85 -4.05 -4.46
CA HIS A 255 3.67 -3.20 -3.61
C HIS A 255 3.96 -3.85 -2.24
N ALA A 256 2.93 -4.34 -1.57
CA ALA A 256 3.04 -4.96 -0.25
C ALA A 256 3.90 -6.25 -0.26
N LEU A 257 3.94 -6.96 -1.38
CA LEU A 257 4.72 -8.19 -1.55
C LEU A 257 6.13 -7.96 -2.11
N GLY A 258 6.50 -6.71 -2.43
CA GLY A 258 7.81 -6.41 -3.03
C GLY A 258 7.93 -6.84 -4.49
N ILE A 259 6.81 -6.90 -5.23
CA ILE A 259 6.77 -7.25 -6.66
C ILE A 259 6.72 -5.96 -7.48
N ASP A 260 7.61 -5.83 -8.47
CA ASP A 260 7.61 -4.71 -9.41
C ASP A 260 6.26 -4.61 -10.14
N CYS A 261 5.77 -3.39 -10.33
CA CYS A 261 4.44 -3.22 -10.92
C CYS A 261 4.25 -1.96 -11.76
N LEU A 262 3.25 -2.03 -12.63
CA LEU A 262 2.77 -0.91 -13.44
C LEU A 262 1.26 -0.75 -13.29
N GLY A 263 0.84 0.42 -12.82
CA GLY A 263 -0.53 0.91 -12.98
C GLY A 263 -0.64 1.72 -14.27
N LEU A 264 -1.36 1.20 -15.26
CA LEU A 264 -1.63 1.91 -16.52
C LEU A 264 -3.06 2.47 -16.51
N PHE A 265 -3.16 3.78 -16.23
CA PHE A 265 -4.43 4.49 -16.07
C PHE A 265 -4.94 5.05 -17.40
N PRO A 266 -6.24 5.41 -17.51
CA PRO A 266 -6.72 6.21 -18.62
C PRO A 266 -6.06 7.61 -18.63
N LYS A 267 -6.08 8.28 -19.78
CA LYS A 267 -5.63 9.68 -19.91
C LYS A 267 -6.22 10.56 -18.81
N HIS A 268 -5.40 11.44 -18.26
CA HIS A 268 -5.68 12.30 -17.10
C HIS A 268 -5.85 11.53 -15.79
N PHE A 269 -5.29 10.32 -15.72
CA PHE A 269 -5.34 9.45 -14.54
C PHE A 269 -6.77 9.33 -13.99
N LEU A 270 -7.73 9.13 -14.89
CA LEU A 270 -9.14 9.04 -14.51
C LEU A 270 -9.34 7.80 -13.66
N GLN A 271 -9.92 8.00 -12.47
CA GLN A 271 -10.26 6.93 -11.56
C GLN A 271 -11.75 7.06 -11.19
N ARG A 272 -12.45 5.94 -11.18
CA ARG A 272 -13.90 5.90 -10.95
C ARG A 272 -14.21 5.54 -9.51
N GLY A 273 -14.98 6.36 -8.82
CA GLY A 273 -15.41 6.09 -7.43
C GLY A 273 -16.58 5.10 -7.32
N GLU A 274 -17.01 4.87 -6.08
CA GLU A 274 -18.23 4.09 -5.76
C GLU A 274 -19.51 4.73 -6.31
N ASP A 275 -19.52 6.06 -6.38
CA ASP A 275 -20.57 6.89 -6.99
C ASP A 275 -20.64 6.77 -8.53
N ASN A 276 -19.75 5.97 -9.13
CA ASN A 276 -19.62 5.77 -10.57
C ASN A 276 -19.25 7.06 -11.33
N ILE A 277 -18.65 8.03 -10.64
CA ILE A 277 -18.12 9.28 -11.21
C ILE A 277 -16.62 9.12 -11.45
N ASP A 278 -16.16 9.56 -12.62
CA ASP A 278 -14.74 9.62 -12.95
C ASP A 278 -14.13 10.91 -12.38
N VAL A 279 -13.10 10.77 -11.57
CA VAL A 279 -12.34 11.87 -10.98
C VAL A 279 -10.93 11.86 -11.57
N ARG A 280 -10.42 13.05 -11.91
CA ARG A 280 -9.02 13.20 -12.33
C ARG A 280 -8.12 13.12 -11.11
N ARG A 281 -7.05 12.36 -11.23
CA ARG A 281 -6.01 12.24 -10.21
C ARG A 281 -4.67 12.67 -10.80
N THR A 282 -3.64 12.68 -9.97
CA THR A 282 -2.25 12.75 -10.40
C THR A 282 -1.54 11.43 -10.14
N ALA A 283 -0.43 11.17 -10.83
CA ALA A 283 0.40 10.00 -10.58
C ALA A 283 0.84 9.92 -9.11
N THR A 284 1.22 11.07 -8.53
CA THR A 284 1.66 11.17 -7.13
C THR A 284 0.53 10.84 -6.15
N GLU A 285 -0.69 11.31 -6.39
CA GLU A 285 -1.85 10.97 -5.55
C GLU A 285 -2.19 9.48 -5.60
N LEU A 286 -2.11 8.88 -6.78
CA LEU A 286 -2.38 7.45 -6.98
C LEU A 286 -1.30 6.59 -6.32
N GLU A 287 -0.04 6.97 -6.47
CA GLU A 287 1.07 6.29 -5.79
C GLU A 287 0.91 6.37 -4.27
N ALA A 288 0.59 7.56 -3.73
CA ALA A 288 0.34 7.75 -2.30
C ALA A 288 -0.84 6.92 -1.80
N GLU A 289 -1.92 6.82 -2.58
CA GLU A 289 -3.07 5.98 -2.27
C GLU A 289 -2.68 4.49 -2.19
N ILE A 290 -1.95 3.98 -3.19
CA ILE A 290 -1.52 2.57 -3.23
C ILE A 290 -0.61 2.25 -2.05
N ARG A 291 0.35 3.14 -1.74
CA ARG A 291 1.25 3.01 -0.58
C ARG A 291 0.46 2.99 0.73
N THR A 292 -0.54 3.87 0.86
CA THR A 292 -1.40 3.93 2.04
C THR A 292 -2.17 2.63 2.23
N TRP A 293 -2.78 2.10 1.17
CA TRP A 293 -3.49 0.82 1.23
C TRP A 293 -2.57 -0.35 1.55
N ALA A 294 -1.37 -0.40 0.96
CA ALA A 294 -0.40 -1.46 1.22
C ALA A 294 0.07 -1.46 2.69
N LEU A 295 0.23 -0.28 3.29
CA LEU A 295 0.51 -0.16 4.72
C LEU A 295 -0.62 -0.74 5.59
N LEU A 296 -1.87 -0.55 5.18
CA LEU A 296 -3.03 -1.09 5.90
C LEU A 296 -3.11 -2.63 5.81
N LEU A 297 -2.56 -3.24 4.76
CA LEU A 297 -2.46 -4.71 4.65
C LEU A 297 -1.47 -5.31 5.65
N GLY A 298 -0.39 -4.60 5.99
CA GLY A 298 0.64 -5.03 6.94
C GLY A 298 0.19 -5.16 8.40
N VAL A 299 -1.11 -4.97 8.67
CA VAL A 299 -1.75 -5.17 9.98
C VAL A 299 -2.18 -6.63 10.19
N GLU A 300 -2.26 -7.42 9.12
CA GLU A 300 -2.43 -8.88 9.18
C GLU A 300 -1.27 -9.52 8.41
N LYS A 301 -0.20 -9.88 9.12
CA LYS A 301 0.67 -10.95 8.60
C LYS A 301 -0.26 -12.11 8.27
N PRO A 302 -0.25 -12.66 7.05
CA PRO A 302 -1.07 -13.82 6.74
C PRO A 302 -0.74 -14.89 7.78
N SER A 303 -1.80 -15.40 8.42
CA SER A 303 -1.71 -16.53 9.34
C SER A 303 -0.72 -17.55 8.79
N ILE A 304 0.31 -17.84 9.58
CA ILE A 304 1.33 -18.85 9.25
C ILE A 304 0.79 -20.26 9.61
N ASP A 305 -0.47 -20.37 10.05
CA ASP A 305 -1.03 -21.64 10.49
C ASP A 305 -1.50 -22.48 9.30
N GLU A 306 -0.72 -23.55 9.08
CA GLU A 306 -0.92 -24.86 8.42
C GLU A 306 -1.78 -24.96 7.13
#